data_AF-A0A4V6JHJ3-F1
#
_entry.id   AF-A0A4V6JHJ3-F1
#
_cell.length_a   1.000
_cell.length_b   1.000
_cell.length_c   1.000
_cell.angle_alpha   90.00
_cell.angle_beta   90.00
_cell.angle_gamma   90.00
#
_symmetry.space_group_name_H-M   'P 1'
#
loop_
_entity.id
_entity.type
_entity.pdbx_description
1 polymer ?
#
loop_
_entity_poly.entity_id
_entity_poly.type
_entity_poly.pdbx_seq_one_letter_code
_entity_poly.pdbx_strand_id
1 'polypeptide(L)'
;MQTWKKKLVVSQLALACTVAIASQANAKDISGTTYNTFGYDNTATAAWYNGYTDWNYSSAAHDGDIYPVINKSTVNGVISSYYLDDGAGGYANALSISNSTINGMITSECMTTECADNLNTDGTAHQQFDRFQLTVDNSTINDTYEHYAYDVVDGDKTTTQYWDTHALGNAITLDEESDIVIQNNSRIAGITLVQGYHQLDNTPYDSVTGIEDNGHVFTNTLQVNDSVVTSGAYSDLGTEGFYGQSAKPSDYGNGNATALDDAALIVAASSADNAMQTTG
;
A
#
# COMPACT_ATOMS: atom_id res chain seq x y z
N MET A 1 -50.51 -45.70 -14.47
CA MET A 1 -49.78 -45.53 -13.20
C MET A 1 -48.31 -45.34 -13.53
N GLN A 2 -47.80 -44.13 -13.33
CA GLN A 2 -46.37 -43.87 -13.22
C GLN A 2 -45.82 -44.57 -11.97
N THR A 3 -44.61 -45.10 -12.05
CA THR A 3 -43.76 -45.32 -10.87
C THR A 3 -42.30 -45.04 -11.22
N TRP A 4 -41.79 -43.99 -10.59
CA TRP A 4 -40.42 -43.47 -10.62
C TRP A 4 -39.41 -44.37 -9.91
N LYS A 5 -38.12 -44.18 -10.27
CA LYS A 5 -36.89 -44.01 -9.43
C LYS A 5 -35.70 -44.43 -10.31
N LYS A 6 -34.70 -43.60 -10.58
CA LYS A 6 -33.73 -43.05 -9.63
C LYS A 6 -33.22 -41.68 -10.10
N LYS A 7 -33.21 -40.72 -9.18
CA LYS A 7 -32.46 -39.46 -9.26
C LYS A 7 -30.98 -39.77 -9.04
N LEU A 8 -30.12 -39.36 -9.98
CA LEU A 8 -28.73 -39.01 -9.67
C LEU A 8 -28.61 -37.52 -9.99
N VAL A 9 -28.68 -36.71 -8.92
CA VAL A 9 -28.43 -35.28 -8.94
C VAL A 9 -26.94 -35.12 -8.69
N VAL A 10 -26.15 -34.74 -9.70
CA VAL A 10 -24.91 -33.96 -9.53
C VAL A 10 -24.59 -33.29 -10.86
N SER A 11 -24.90 -32.00 -10.95
CA SER A 11 -23.92 -30.99 -11.35
C SER A 11 -24.62 -29.64 -11.15
N GLN A 12 -24.64 -29.20 -9.89
CA GLN A 12 -24.79 -27.77 -9.63
C GLN A 12 -23.46 -27.16 -10.10
N LEU A 13 -23.39 -26.77 -11.38
CA LEU A 13 -22.50 -25.69 -11.75
C LEU A 13 -22.89 -24.54 -10.83
N ALA A 14 -22.03 -24.24 -9.86
CA ALA A 14 -22.09 -22.98 -9.16
C ALA A 14 -21.98 -21.91 -10.24
N LEU A 15 -23.12 -21.31 -10.56
CA LEU A 15 -23.19 -20.04 -11.25
C LEU A 15 -22.42 -19.08 -10.35
N ALA A 16 -21.14 -18.85 -10.65
CA ALA A 16 -20.40 -17.75 -10.07
C ALA A 16 -21.22 -16.52 -10.44
N CYS A 17 -21.87 -15.91 -9.45
CA CYS A 17 -22.40 -14.58 -9.59
C CYS A 17 -21.19 -13.70 -9.87
N THR A 18 -20.92 -13.44 -11.15
CA THR A 18 -20.09 -12.34 -11.59
C THR A 18 -20.73 -11.09 -11.00
N VAL A 19 -20.16 -10.61 -9.89
CA VAL A 19 -20.48 -9.28 -9.38
C VAL A 19 -19.86 -8.36 -10.41
N ALA A 20 -20.66 -7.87 -11.35
CA ALA A 20 -20.32 -6.69 -12.10
C ALA A 20 -20.23 -5.54 -11.08
N ILE A 21 -19.03 -5.25 -10.58
CA ILE A 21 -18.76 -4.02 -9.84
C ILE A 21 -18.63 -2.94 -10.90
N ALA A 22 -19.78 -2.41 -11.31
CA ALA A 22 -19.87 -1.10 -11.93
C ALA A 22 -20.84 -0.28 -11.10
N SER A 23 -20.32 0.26 -9.99
CA SER A 23 -20.82 1.48 -9.36
C SER A 23 -19.76 1.98 -8.38
N GLN A 24 -18.75 2.69 -8.90
CA GLN A 24 -17.96 3.60 -8.08
C GLN A 24 -18.89 4.72 -7.62
N ALA A 25 -19.33 4.58 -6.38
CA ALA A 25 -19.70 5.66 -5.51
C ALA A 25 -19.52 5.06 -4.13
N ASN A 26 -18.46 5.48 -3.48
CA ASN A 26 -18.10 5.29 -2.09
C ASN A 26 -16.98 4.28 -1.79
N ALA A 27 -15.96 4.76 -1.08
CA ALA A 27 -14.92 3.95 -0.46
C ALA A 27 -15.56 2.87 0.43
N LYS A 28 -15.19 1.61 0.20
CA LYS A 28 -15.86 0.46 0.79
C LYS A 28 -15.32 0.19 2.19
N ASP A 29 -16.22 0.07 3.17
CA ASP A 29 -15.86 -0.55 4.45
C ASP A 29 -15.63 -2.06 4.25
N ILE A 30 -14.38 -2.48 4.47
CA ILE A 30 -13.95 -3.88 4.34
C ILE A 30 -13.86 -4.59 5.69
N SER A 31 -14.32 -3.97 6.78
CA SER A 31 -14.23 -4.51 8.14
C SER A 31 -14.89 -5.88 8.26
N GLY A 32 -14.21 -6.82 8.91
CA GLY A 32 -14.71 -8.18 9.12
C GLY A 32 -14.64 -9.09 7.89
N THR A 33 -13.94 -8.66 6.82
CA THR A 33 -13.88 -9.41 5.56
C THR A 33 -12.46 -9.81 5.17
N THR A 34 -12.36 -10.74 4.22
CA THR A 34 -11.14 -10.93 3.44
C THR A 34 -11.23 -10.06 2.18
N TYR A 35 -10.24 -9.20 1.97
CA TYR A 35 -10.19 -8.27 0.84
C TYR A 35 -8.91 -8.48 0.05
N ASN A 36 -9.01 -8.50 -1.28
CA ASN A 36 -7.85 -8.54 -2.17
C ASN A 36 -7.78 -7.20 -2.89
N THR A 37 -6.62 -6.58 -2.88
CA THR A 37 -6.43 -5.26 -3.49
C THR A 37 -6.18 -5.36 -4.99
N PHE A 38 -5.82 -6.55 -5.48
CA PHE A 38 -5.67 -6.83 -6.91
C PHE A 38 -6.74 -7.81 -7.39
N GLY A 39 -7.11 -7.67 -8.66
CA GLY A 39 -8.00 -8.60 -9.33
C GLY A 39 -7.77 -8.66 -10.83
N TYR A 40 -8.22 -9.75 -11.43
CA TYR A 40 -8.24 -9.95 -12.87
C TYR A 40 -9.41 -10.87 -13.21
N ASP A 41 -10.08 -10.57 -14.32
CA ASP A 41 -11.01 -11.48 -14.97
C ASP A 41 -10.70 -11.53 -16.46
N ASN A 42 -11.04 -12.65 -17.09
CA ASN A 42 -10.79 -12.88 -18.52
C ASN A 42 -11.63 -11.96 -19.45
N THR A 43 -12.40 -11.02 -18.89
CA THR A 43 -13.11 -9.99 -19.67
C THR A 43 -12.35 -8.66 -19.70
N ALA A 44 -11.43 -8.45 -18.76
CA ALA A 44 -10.55 -7.29 -18.69
C ALA A 44 -9.29 -7.49 -19.56
N THR A 45 -8.77 -6.38 -20.08
CA THR A 45 -7.52 -6.35 -20.86
C THR A 45 -6.26 -6.39 -19.98
N ALA A 46 -6.39 -6.05 -18.69
CA ALA A 46 -5.33 -6.04 -17.70
C ALA A 46 -5.90 -6.32 -16.31
N ALA A 47 -5.04 -6.67 -15.36
CA ALA A 47 -5.41 -6.68 -13.94
C ALA A 47 -5.79 -5.27 -13.48
N TRP A 48 -6.60 -5.19 -12.42
CA TRP A 48 -6.97 -3.94 -11.77
C TRP A 48 -6.48 -3.93 -10.33
N TYR A 49 -6.37 -2.72 -9.79
CA TYR A 49 -6.01 -2.44 -8.41
C TYR A 49 -7.13 -1.64 -7.75
N ASN A 50 -7.61 -2.13 -6.61
CA ASN A 50 -8.67 -1.55 -5.79
C ASN A 50 -8.19 -1.39 -4.34
N GLY A 51 -6.98 -0.88 -4.14
CA GLY A 51 -6.34 -0.77 -2.82
C GLY A 51 -6.20 0.65 -2.30
N TYR A 52 -6.72 1.67 -2.99
CA TYR A 52 -6.59 3.05 -2.53
C TYR A 52 -7.53 3.35 -1.37
N THR A 53 -7.08 4.11 -0.38
CA THR A 53 -7.92 4.54 0.75
C THR A 53 -8.42 5.96 0.60
N ASP A 54 -9.66 6.21 1.00
CA ASP A 54 -10.27 7.55 1.03
C ASP A 54 -11.44 7.63 2.02
N TRP A 55 -11.71 8.83 2.55
CA TRP A 55 -12.83 9.15 3.44
C TRP A 55 -14.18 9.25 2.76
N ASN A 56 -14.33 8.63 1.58
CA ASN A 56 -15.58 8.52 0.87
C ASN A 56 -15.97 9.82 0.12
N TYR A 57 -15.05 10.39 -0.64
CA TYR A 57 -15.31 11.50 -1.54
C TYR A 57 -15.81 11.00 -2.89
N SER A 58 -17.12 11.12 -3.14
CA SER A 58 -17.70 10.82 -4.45
C SER A 58 -17.40 11.96 -5.44
N SER A 59 -16.22 11.95 -6.05
CA SER A 59 -15.95 12.79 -7.21
C SER A 59 -15.14 12.05 -8.27
N ALA A 60 -15.20 12.50 -9.52
CA ALA A 60 -14.40 11.92 -10.60
C ALA A 60 -12.88 12.11 -10.44
N ALA A 61 -12.44 12.93 -9.49
CA ALA A 61 -11.03 13.23 -9.25
C ALA A 61 -10.38 12.32 -8.20
N HIS A 62 -11.18 11.64 -7.38
CA HIS A 62 -10.74 10.93 -6.17
C HIS A 62 -11.54 9.64 -6.05
N ASP A 63 -10.84 8.51 -6.15
CA ASP A 63 -11.46 7.19 -6.29
C ASP A 63 -10.80 6.22 -5.31
N GLY A 64 -10.96 6.49 -4.02
CA GLY A 64 -10.55 5.53 -3.01
C GLY A 64 -11.51 4.35 -2.98
N ASP A 65 -10.92 3.16 -3.02
CA ASP A 65 -11.63 1.89 -3.03
C ASP A 65 -12.06 1.44 -1.63
N ILE A 66 -11.26 1.81 -0.61
CA ILE A 66 -11.35 1.29 0.75
C ILE A 66 -11.50 2.44 1.74
N TYR A 67 -12.43 2.28 2.69
CA TYR A 67 -12.55 3.20 3.80
C TYR A 67 -11.34 3.08 4.77
N PRO A 68 -10.69 4.17 5.20
CA PRO A 68 -9.41 4.17 5.93
C PRO A 68 -9.51 3.69 7.39
N VAL A 69 -10.61 3.05 7.77
CA VAL A 69 -10.77 2.40 9.08
C VAL A 69 -10.98 0.91 8.84
N ILE A 70 -9.90 0.15 8.89
CA ILE A 70 -9.86 -1.30 8.64
C ILE A 70 -9.89 -2.02 9.98
N ASN A 71 -10.91 -2.86 10.21
CA ASN A 71 -11.06 -3.58 11.48
C ASN A 71 -11.47 -5.04 11.29
N LYS A 72 -10.79 -5.97 11.97
CA LYS A 72 -11.06 -7.41 11.92
C LYS A 72 -11.00 -7.99 10.50
N SER A 73 -10.12 -7.46 9.66
CA SER A 73 -10.01 -7.85 8.26
C SER A 73 -8.76 -8.65 7.98
N THR A 74 -8.80 -9.44 6.91
CA THR A 74 -7.60 -9.98 6.27
C THR A 74 -7.46 -9.32 4.91
N VAL A 75 -6.41 -8.55 4.69
CA VAL A 75 -6.15 -7.94 3.38
C VAL A 75 -4.99 -8.66 2.73
N ASN A 76 -5.13 -9.04 1.47
CA ASN A 76 -4.03 -9.58 0.67
C ASN A 76 -3.71 -8.60 -0.45
N GLY A 77 -2.48 -8.10 -0.47
CA GLY A 77 -2.02 -7.11 -1.43
C GLY A 77 -1.57 -5.81 -0.78
N VAL A 78 -1.64 -4.72 -1.54
CA VAL A 78 -1.11 -3.40 -1.19
C VAL A 78 -2.26 -2.44 -0.92
N ILE A 79 -2.20 -1.74 0.20
CA ILE A 79 -3.10 -0.62 0.52
C ILE A 79 -2.31 0.66 0.27
N SER A 80 -2.90 1.63 -0.45
CA SER A 80 -2.27 2.91 -0.73
C SER A 80 -3.04 4.09 -0.12
N SER A 81 -2.34 4.96 0.62
CA SER A 81 -2.87 6.22 1.15
C SER A 81 -2.90 7.36 0.12
N TYR A 82 -2.50 7.11 -1.14
CA TYR A 82 -2.31 8.14 -2.16
C TYR A 82 -3.48 9.14 -2.27
N TYR A 83 -4.74 8.70 -2.20
CA TYR A 83 -5.90 9.62 -2.29
C TYR A 83 -6.48 10.10 -0.96
N LEU A 84 -5.86 9.79 0.18
CA LEU A 84 -6.47 10.01 1.50
C LEU A 84 -6.50 11.49 1.95
N ASP A 85 -5.60 12.31 1.41
CA ASP A 85 -5.38 13.71 1.80
C ASP A 85 -5.25 14.65 0.61
N ASP A 86 -6.21 14.58 -0.29
CA ASP A 86 -6.26 15.41 -1.49
C ASP A 86 -6.88 16.82 -1.26
N GLY A 87 -7.09 17.21 0.01
CA GLY A 87 -7.61 18.53 0.37
C GLY A 87 -9.10 18.72 0.13
N ALA A 88 -9.84 17.70 -0.35
CA ALA A 88 -11.28 17.78 -0.56
C ALA A 88 -12.06 17.55 0.75
N GLY A 89 -12.39 18.63 1.46
CA GLY A 89 -13.39 18.60 2.54
C GLY A 89 -12.87 18.51 3.98
N GLY A 90 -11.56 18.66 4.20
CA GLY A 90 -10.97 18.80 5.55
C GLY A 90 -11.08 17.52 6.39
N TYR A 91 -11.05 16.36 5.75
CA TYR A 91 -10.95 15.07 6.41
C TYR A 91 -9.49 14.79 6.81
N ALA A 92 -9.29 13.86 7.74
CA ALA A 92 -7.97 13.59 8.28
C ALA A 92 -7.13 12.78 7.28
N ASN A 93 -5.87 13.17 7.05
CA ASN A 93 -4.89 12.29 6.42
C ASN A 93 -4.56 11.13 7.38
N ALA A 94 -5.43 10.12 7.50
CA ALA A 94 -5.34 9.14 8.59
C ALA A 94 -5.89 7.75 8.23
N LEU A 95 -5.04 6.72 8.36
CA LEU A 95 -5.36 5.31 8.18
C LEU A 95 -5.27 4.58 9.53
N SER A 96 -6.34 3.88 9.91
CA SER A 96 -6.40 3.06 11.12
C SER A 96 -6.62 1.59 10.78
N ILE A 97 -5.73 0.74 11.26
CA ILE A 97 -5.78 -0.71 11.09
C ILE A 97 -5.86 -1.34 12.48
N SER A 98 -6.94 -2.08 12.75
CA SER A 98 -7.14 -2.71 14.05
C SER A 98 -7.58 -4.17 13.95
N ASN A 99 -7.09 -5.02 14.84
CA ASN A 99 -7.44 -6.45 14.91
C ASN A 99 -7.32 -7.19 13.55
N SER A 100 -6.42 -6.75 12.68
CA SER A 100 -6.39 -7.16 11.27
C SER A 100 -5.07 -7.83 10.91
N THR A 101 -5.07 -8.52 9.77
CA THR A 101 -3.85 -9.07 9.16
C THR A 101 -3.75 -8.54 7.73
N ILE A 102 -2.67 -7.85 7.44
CA ILE A 102 -2.32 -7.39 6.09
C ILE A 102 -1.19 -8.30 5.61
N ASN A 103 -1.48 -9.10 4.59
CA ASN A 103 -0.52 -9.92 3.87
C ASN A 103 -0.06 -9.12 2.65
N GLY A 104 0.89 -8.22 2.88
CA GLY A 104 1.40 -7.23 1.91
C GLY A 104 1.60 -5.86 2.56
N MET A 105 1.64 -4.82 1.74
CA MET A 105 2.21 -3.54 2.15
C MET A 105 1.16 -2.46 2.37
N ILE A 106 1.53 -1.47 3.18
CA ILE A 106 0.94 -0.14 3.19
C ILE A 106 1.91 0.79 2.47
N THR A 107 1.44 1.50 1.45
CA THR A 107 2.21 2.52 0.75
C THR A 107 1.49 3.85 0.71
N SER A 108 2.18 4.93 0.41
CA SER A 108 1.59 6.20 -0.04
C SER A 108 1.79 6.44 -1.54
N GLU A 109 2.49 5.54 -2.23
CA GLU A 109 2.75 5.66 -3.66
C GLU A 109 1.51 5.43 -4.53
N CYS A 110 1.56 6.03 -5.71
CA CYS A 110 0.65 5.74 -6.81
C CYS A 110 0.89 4.30 -7.32
N MET A 111 -0.19 3.52 -7.41
CA MET A 111 -0.17 2.11 -7.77
C MET A 111 -0.61 1.83 -9.20
N THR A 112 -1.11 2.83 -9.93
CA THR A 112 -1.69 2.64 -11.27
C THR A 112 -1.25 3.76 -12.23
N THR A 113 -1.47 3.58 -13.53
CA THR A 113 -1.02 4.58 -14.52
C THR A 113 -1.81 5.89 -14.47
N GLU A 114 -3.00 5.88 -13.89
CA GLU A 114 -3.91 7.03 -13.81
C GLU A 114 -3.40 8.12 -12.87
N CYS A 115 -2.67 7.75 -11.82
CA CYS A 115 -2.04 8.69 -10.89
C CYS A 115 -0.54 8.90 -11.12
N ALA A 116 0.01 8.30 -12.18
CA ALA A 116 1.42 8.44 -12.51
C ALA A 116 1.79 9.92 -12.67
N ASP A 117 3.07 10.25 -12.43
CA ASP A 117 3.59 11.62 -12.44
C ASP A 117 2.91 12.56 -11.42
N ASN A 118 2.49 12.02 -10.27
CA ASN A 118 1.83 12.74 -9.18
C ASN A 118 0.53 13.41 -9.64
N LEU A 119 -0.32 12.66 -10.32
CA LEU A 119 -1.62 13.14 -10.79
C LEU A 119 -2.79 12.53 -10.00
N ASN A 120 -3.90 13.25 -9.97
CA ASN A 120 -5.20 12.70 -9.62
C ASN A 120 -5.86 12.08 -10.85
N THR A 121 -6.93 11.30 -10.65
CA THR A 121 -7.64 10.61 -11.73
C THR A 121 -8.21 11.58 -12.79
N ASP A 122 -8.44 12.84 -12.43
CA ASP A 122 -8.91 13.88 -13.35
C ASP A 122 -7.76 14.63 -14.09
N GLY A 123 -6.51 14.23 -13.87
CA GLY A 123 -5.32 14.83 -14.45
C GLY A 123 -4.83 16.12 -13.77
N THR A 124 -5.41 16.50 -12.62
CA THR A 124 -4.86 17.57 -11.78
C THR A 124 -3.63 17.09 -11.01
N ALA A 125 -2.77 18.02 -10.58
CA ALA A 125 -1.63 17.68 -9.74
C ALA A 125 -2.11 17.18 -8.37
N HIS A 126 -1.61 16.02 -7.95
CA HIS A 126 -1.82 15.51 -6.63
C HIS A 126 -1.06 16.37 -5.61
N GLN A 127 -1.72 16.69 -4.51
CA GLN A 127 -1.18 17.49 -3.42
C GLN A 127 -1.54 16.83 -2.11
N GLN A 128 -0.56 16.77 -1.20
CA GLN A 128 -0.77 16.43 0.20
C GLN A 128 -0.78 17.72 1.01
N PHE A 129 -1.73 17.83 1.92
CA PHE A 129 -1.99 19.06 2.67
C PHE A 129 -1.63 18.92 4.15
N ASP A 130 -1.81 17.72 4.70
CA ASP A 130 -1.66 17.40 6.11
C ASP A 130 -0.73 16.20 6.30
N ARG A 131 -0.12 16.14 7.48
CA ARG A 131 0.74 15.02 7.87
C ARG A 131 -0.09 13.74 8.00
N PHE A 132 0.39 12.65 7.39
CA PHE A 132 -0.27 11.35 7.43
C PHE A 132 -0.22 10.73 8.83
N GLN A 133 -1.34 10.16 9.28
CA GLN A 133 -1.45 9.48 10.57
C GLN A 133 -1.75 8.01 10.35
N LEU A 134 -0.80 7.14 10.67
CA LEU A 134 -0.98 5.71 10.61
C LEU A 134 -1.08 5.12 12.01
N THR A 135 -2.19 4.46 12.32
CA THR A 135 -2.34 3.68 13.57
C THR A 135 -2.50 2.19 13.25
N VAL A 136 -1.61 1.37 13.82
CA VAL A 136 -1.65 -0.10 13.72
C VAL A 136 -1.84 -0.71 15.11
N ASP A 137 -3.05 -1.20 15.39
CA ASP A 137 -3.49 -1.66 16.71
C ASP A 137 -3.84 -3.15 16.69
N ASN A 138 -3.15 -3.97 17.50
CA ASN A 138 -3.37 -5.42 17.59
C ASN A 138 -3.46 -6.08 16.20
N SER A 139 -2.54 -5.72 15.31
CA SER A 139 -2.58 -6.12 13.90
C SER A 139 -1.22 -6.62 13.43
N THR A 140 -1.23 -7.46 12.40
CA THR A 140 0.00 -7.91 11.73
C THR A 140 0.04 -7.34 10.33
N ILE A 141 1.15 -6.69 9.95
CA ILE A 141 1.44 -6.29 8.58
C ILE A 141 2.74 -6.99 8.20
N ASN A 142 2.65 -7.94 7.29
CA ASN A 142 3.83 -8.62 6.74
C ASN A 142 4.00 -8.16 5.30
N ASP A 143 5.22 -8.17 4.81
CA ASP A 143 5.60 -7.76 3.46
C ASP A 143 5.64 -8.94 2.48
N THR A 144 4.98 -10.08 2.76
CA THR A 144 5.13 -11.30 1.93
C THR A 144 4.43 -11.26 0.57
N TYR A 145 3.83 -10.14 0.18
CA TYR A 145 3.09 -9.99 -1.07
C TYR A 145 3.98 -9.37 -2.13
N GLU A 146 4.73 -10.24 -2.83
CA GLU A 146 5.76 -9.84 -3.80
C GLU A 146 5.21 -9.63 -5.22
N HIS A 147 4.16 -10.38 -5.58
CA HIS A 147 3.55 -10.37 -6.90
C HIS A 147 2.06 -10.74 -6.86
N TYR A 148 1.27 -10.06 -7.69
CA TYR A 148 -0.04 -10.55 -8.10
C TYR A 148 0.07 -11.31 -9.43
N ALA A 149 -0.03 -12.64 -9.37
CA ALA A 149 -0.01 -13.49 -10.56
C ALA A 149 -1.44 -13.72 -11.10
N TYR A 150 -1.62 -13.58 -12.41
CA TYR A 150 -2.91 -13.82 -13.08
C TYR A 150 -2.73 -14.45 -14.46
N ASP A 151 -3.63 -15.35 -14.82
CA ASP A 151 -3.56 -16.09 -16.08
C ASP A 151 -4.43 -15.43 -17.15
N VAL A 152 -3.81 -14.99 -18.24
CA VAL A 152 -4.49 -14.45 -19.42
C VAL A 152 -4.71 -15.56 -20.44
N VAL A 153 -5.96 -15.73 -20.88
CA VAL A 153 -6.34 -16.73 -21.88
C VAL A 153 -6.58 -16.07 -23.24
N ASP A 154 -5.78 -16.44 -24.24
CA ASP A 154 -5.94 -16.04 -25.64
C ASP A 154 -6.12 -17.28 -26.53
N GLY A 155 -7.38 -17.57 -26.87
CA GLY A 155 -7.75 -18.82 -27.54
C GLY A 155 -7.37 -20.05 -26.71
N ASP A 156 -6.52 -20.91 -27.28
CA ASP A 156 -6.02 -22.13 -26.61
C ASP A 156 -4.74 -21.89 -25.79
N LYS A 157 -4.23 -20.66 -25.74
CA LYS A 157 -3.00 -20.31 -25.02
C LYS A 157 -3.33 -19.64 -23.69
N THR A 158 -2.76 -20.16 -22.62
CA THR A 158 -2.74 -19.49 -21.31
C THR A 158 -1.34 -18.94 -21.04
N THR A 159 -1.25 -17.66 -20.63
CA THR A 159 0.00 -17.02 -20.24
C THR A 159 -0.16 -16.40 -18.86
N THR A 160 0.68 -16.79 -17.91
CA THR A 160 0.74 -16.14 -16.60
C THR A 160 1.44 -14.79 -16.73
N GLN A 161 0.78 -13.75 -16.22
CA GLN A 161 1.28 -12.39 -16.08
C GLN A 161 1.45 -12.07 -14.60
N TYR A 162 2.26 -11.05 -14.31
CA TYR A 162 2.57 -10.61 -12.96
C TYR A 162 2.41 -9.10 -12.86
N TRP A 163 1.83 -8.66 -11.74
CA TRP A 163 1.99 -7.32 -11.23
C TRP A 163 2.96 -7.39 -10.06
N ASP A 164 4.17 -6.87 -10.25
CA ASP A 164 5.22 -6.92 -9.24
C ASP A 164 5.00 -5.83 -8.21
N THR A 165 5.07 -6.21 -6.93
CA THR A 165 4.90 -5.30 -5.79
C THR A 165 6.14 -5.24 -4.92
N HIS A 166 7.02 -6.25 -4.95
CA HIS A 166 8.23 -6.34 -4.12
C HIS A 166 9.07 -5.05 -4.05
N ALA A 167 9.22 -4.33 -5.16
CA ALA A 167 10.03 -3.10 -5.24
C ALA A 167 9.40 -1.86 -4.59
N LEU A 168 8.17 -1.96 -4.05
CA LEU A 168 7.51 -0.88 -3.29
C LEU A 168 8.07 -0.75 -1.87
N GLY A 169 8.87 -1.71 -1.42
CA GLY A 169 9.63 -1.63 -0.18
C GLY A 169 9.14 -2.56 0.92
N ASN A 170 9.16 -2.10 2.17
CA ASN A 170 8.82 -2.94 3.32
C ASN A 170 7.31 -2.98 3.58
N ALA A 171 6.88 -3.64 4.67
CA ALA A 171 5.46 -3.73 5.05
C ALA A 171 4.78 -2.35 5.17
N ILE A 172 5.53 -1.31 5.52
CA ILE A 172 5.08 0.08 5.47
C ILE A 172 6.15 0.87 4.71
N THR A 173 5.79 1.48 3.59
CA THR A 173 6.65 2.41 2.85
C THR A 173 5.92 3.73 2.64
N LEU A 174 6.41 4.83 3.20
CA LEU A 174 5.73 6.12 3.13
C LEU A 174 6.67 7.17 2.56
N ASP A 175 6.18 7.85 1.53
CA ASP A 175 6.80 8.97 0.83
C ASP A 175 6.17 10.33 1.24
N GLU A 176 5.56 10.35 2.41
CA GLU A 176 4.88 11.50 3.00
C GLU A 176 5.22 11.69 4.47
N GLU A 177 5.08 12.93 4.98
CA GLU A 177 5.41 13.22 6.36
C GLU A 177 4.41 12.49 7.24
N SER A 178 4.88 11.70 8.21
CA SER A 178 4.05 10.69 8.86
C SER A 178 4.17 10.65 10.38
N ASP A 179 3.02 10.54 11.05
CA ASP A 179 2.87 10.14 12.45
C ASP A 179 2.40 8.69 12.53
N ILE A 180 3.26 7.81 13.04
CA ILE A 180 3.03 6.37 13.06
C ILE A 180 2.93 5.89 14.50
N VAL A 181 1.85 5.19 14.83
CA VAL A 181 1.64 4.54 16.12
C VAL A 181 1.37 3.05 15.91
N ILE A 182 2.25 2.22 16.45
CA ILE A 182 2.14 0.75 16.43
C ILE A 182 1.93 0.28 17.86
N GLN A 183 0.78 -0.32 18.15
CA GLN A 183 0.37 -0.61 19.52
C GLN A 183 -0.36 -1.95 19.73
N ASN A 184 -0.45 -2.37 20.98
CA ASN A 184 -1.27 -3.49 21.46
C ASN A 184 -0.94 -4.84 20.80
N ASN A 185 0.32 -5.29 20.89
CA ASN A 185 0.81 -6.55 20.32
C ASN A 185 0.73 -6.61 18.78
N SER A 186 0.91 -5.45 18.14
CA SER A 186 1.10 -5.39 16.68
C SER A 186 2.46 -5.92 16.24
N ARG A 187 2.54 -6.41 15.00
CA ARG A 187 3.74 -7.00 14.39
C ARG A 187 3.92 -6.49 12.96
N ILE A 188 5.04 -5.83 12.68
CA ILE A 188 5.32 -5.20 11.38
C ILE A 188 6.65 -5.70 10.82
N ALA A 189 6.68 -6.06 9.54
CA ALA A 189 7.89 -6.48 8.81
C ALA A 189 8.52 -5.31 8.05
N GLY A 190 9.31 -4.49 8.75
CA GLY A 190 10.02 -3.35 8.18
C GLY A 190 9.16 -2.10 7.98
N ILE A 191 9.82 -0.94 8.07
CA ILE A 191 9.23 0.37 7.80
C ILE A 191 10.24 1.17 6.98
N THR A 192 9.79 1.81 5.92
CA THR A 192 10.57 2.70 5.08
C THR A 192 9.91 4.07 5.07
N LEU A 193 10.65 5.11 5.46
CA LEU A 193 10.21 6.50 5.40
C LEU A 193 11.13 7.26 4.46
N VAL A 194 10.55 7.89 3.44
CA VAL A 194 11.26 8.73 2.48
C VAL A 194 10.56 10.06 2.29
N GLN A 195 11.23 11.01 1.63
CA GLN A 195 10.65 12.29 1.25
C GLN A 195 10.12 12.20 -0.18
N GLY A 196 8.83 11.93 -0.38
CA GLY A 196 8.20 11.89 -1.70
C GLY A 196 7.63 13.24 -2.10
N TYR A 197 6.56 13.66 -1.41
CA TYR A 197 5.91 14.94 -1.68
C TYR A 197 6.76 16.11 -1.17
N HIS A 198 7.41 16.76 -2.13
CA HIS A 198 8.29 17.88 -1.90
C HIS A 198 7.70 19.13 -2.56
N GLN A 199 7.83 20.25 -1.88
CA GLN A 199 7.85 21.55 -2.56
C GLN A 199 9.16 21.59 -3.34
N LEU A 200 9.10 21.68 -4.67
CA LEU A 200 10.29 21.89 -5.48
C LEU A 200 10.94 23.22 -5.07
N ASP A 201 12.23 23.17 -4.79
CA ASP A 201 13.07 24.34 -4.61
C ASP A 201 13.38 24.95 -5.98
N ASN A 202 12.35 25.56 -6.56
CA ASN A 202 12.44 26.11 -7.90
C ASN A 202 11.60 27.37 -8.06
N THR A 203 11.90 28.45 -7.33
CA THR A 203 12.24 29.72 -7.99
C THR A 203 12.50 30.91 -7.04
N PRO A 204 13.41 31.83 -7.41
CA PRO A 204 14.36 31.75 -8.52
C PRO A 204 15.80 31.50 -8.02
N TYR A 205 16.45 30.48 -8.60
CA TYR A 205 17.91 30.49 -8.71
C TYR A 205 18.30 31.73 -9.51
N ASP A 206 18.75 32.77 -8.82
CA ASP A 206 19.44 33.88 -9.42
C ASP A 206 20.87 33.99 -8.85
N SER A 207 21.78 34.55 -9.63
CA SER A 207 23.19 34.72 -9.28
C SER A 207 23.45 35.68 -8.11
N VAL A 208 22.40 36.22 -7.48
CA VAL A 208 22.40 37.22 -6.41
C VAL A 208 21.86 36.63 -5.09
N THR A 209 20.76 35.88 -5.11
CA THR A 209 20.08 35.30 -3.92
C THR A 209 20.45 33.85 -3.65
N GLY A 210 20.92 33.08 -4.64
CA GLY A 210 21.09 31.64 -4.51
C GLY A 210 19.74 30.90 -4.53
N ILE A 211 19.79 29.59 -4.25
CA ILE A 211 18.61 28.74 -4.06
C ILE A 211 18.00 29.10 -2.68
N GLU A 212 16.68 29.32 -2.60
CA GLU A 212 16.00 29.63 -1.33
C GLU A 212 15.65 28.31 -0.62
N ASP A 213 16.54 27.89 0.27
CA ASP A 213 16.35 26.71 1.13
C ASP A 213 14.98 26.76 1.82
N ASN A 214 14.10 25.82 1.48
CA ASN A 214 12.84 25.66 2.19
C ASN A 214 13.17 25.19 3.61
N GLY A 215 13.12 26.11 4.58
CA GLY A 215 13.39 25.80 5.99
C GLY A 215 12.44 24.78 6.63
N HIS A 216 11.56 24.13 5.88
CA HIS A 216 10.73 23.01 6.32
C HIS A 216 11.57 21.76 6.57
N VAL A 217 11.40 21.17 7.75
CA VAL A 217 12.03 19.90 8.12
C VAL A 217 10.95 18.84 8.13
N PHE A 218 11.12 17.83 7.27
CA PHE A 218 10.21 16.70 7.17
C PHE A 218 10.33 15.86 8.45
N THR A 219 9.32 15.93 9.32
CA THR A 219 9.38 15.38 10.68
C THR A 219 8.44 14.20 10.86
N ASN A 220 9.01 13.00 10.85
CA ASN A 220 8.27 11.78 11.14
C ASN A 220 8.26 11.48 12.64
N THR A 221 7.16 10.92 13.12
CA THR A 221 7.08 10.33 14.47
C THR A 221 6.77 8.84 14.38
N LEU A 222 7.47 8.01 15.16
CA LEU A 222 7.24 6.57 15.22
C LEU A 222 7.18 6.11 16.67
N GLN A 223 5.99 5.75 17.14
CA GLN A 223 5.78 5.21 18.48
C GLN A 223 5.47 3.71 18.39
N VAL A 224 6.26 2.89 19.07
CA VAL A 224 6.05 1.43 19.15
C VAL A 224 5.79 1.01 20.58
N ASN A 225 4.53 0.68 20.88
CA ASN A 225 4.03 0.40 22.22
C ASN A 225 3.57 -1.06 22.33
N ASP A 226 4.18 -1.85 23.23
CA ASP A 226 3.81 -3.26 23.42
C ASP A 226 3.74 -4.06 22.09
N SER A 227 4.62 -3.74 21.14
CA SER A 227 4.57 -4.23 19.76
C SER A 227 5.97 -4.47 19.22
N VAL A 228 6.07 -5.11 18.06
CA VAL A 228 7.36 -5.48 17.45
C VAL A 228 7.41 -5.03 16.00
N VAL A 229 8.49 -4.35 15.64
CA VAL A 229 8.91 -4.14 14.26
C VAL A 229 10.13 -5.02 14.02
N THR A 230 10.03 -5.93 13.06
CA THR A 230 11.14 -6.77 12.58
C THR A 230 11.67 -6.23 11.28
N SER A 231 12.77 -6.79 10.80
CA SER A 231 13.23 -6.59 9.44
C SER A 231 12.18 -6.97 8.40
N GLY A 232 12.12 -6.20 7.33
CA GLY A 232 11.43 -6.56 6.09
C GLY A 232 12.41 -6.83 4.95
N ALA A 233 11.88 -7.06 3.75
CA ALA A 233 12.63 -7.20 2.51
C ALA A 233 12.09 -6.22 1.45
N TYR A 234 13.00 -5.54 0.78
CA TYR A 234 12.72 -4.62 -0.33
C TYR A 234 12.85 -5.33 -1.68
N SER A 235 13.70 -6.36 -1.75
CA SER A 235 13.89 -7.19 -2.92
C SER A 235 12.96 -8.41 -2.85
N ASP A 236 12.61 -8.95 -4.02
CA ASP A 236 11.79 -10.17 -4.14
C ASP A 236 12.39 -11.35 -3.34
N LEU A 237 11.64 -11.82 -2.35
CA LEU A 237 11.98 -12.95 -1.48
C LEU A 237 12.13 -14.28 -2.21
N GLY A 238 11.52 -14.42 -3.38
CA GLY A 238 11.67 -15.58 -4.26
C GLY A 238 13.03 -15.68 -4.94
N THR A 239 13.80 -14.59 -4.94
CA THR A 239 15.09 -14.49 -5.63
C THR A 239 16.23 -14.08 -4.69
N GLU A 240 16.40 -12.79 -4.43
CA GLU A 240 17.55 -12.22 -3.71
C GLU A 240 17.15 -11.54 -2.38
N GLY A 241 15.87 -11.31 -2.14
CA GLY A 241 15.34 -10.69 -0.92
C GLY A 241 15.49 -11.57 0.32
N PHE A 242 15.64 -10.94 1.49
CA PHE A 242 15.79 -11.66 2.75
C PHE A 242 15.34 -10.82 3.96
N TYR A 243 14.66 -11.47 4.91
CA TYR A 243 14.23 -10.87 6.18
C TYR A 243 15.33 -10.81 7.26
N GLY A 244 16.58 -11.11 6.91
CA GLY A 244 17.57 -11.53 7.88
C GLY A 244 17.26 -12.90 8.51
N GLN A 245 18.26 -13.51 9.13
CA GLN A 245 18.05 -14.70 9.96
C GLN A 245 18.29 -14.37 11.42
N SER A 246 17.22 -14.40 12.22
CA SER A 246 17.19 -14.74 13.67
C SER A 246 16.89 -13.65 14.70
N ALA A 247 16.62 -14.14 15.92
CA ALA A 247 16.52 -13.43 17.20
C ALA A 247 17.87 -12.81 17.69
N LYS A 248 18.73 -12.36 16.78
CA LYS A 248 20.00 -11.65 17.04
C LYS A 248 20.15 -10.50 16.02
N PRO A 249 20.94 -9.46 16.32
CA PRO A 249 21.14 -8.34 15.40
C PRO A 249 21.59 -8.85 14.02
N SER A 250 20.96 -8.30 12.96
CA SER A 250 21.18 -8.60 11.54
C SER A 250 22.66 -8.89 11.20
N ASP A 251 22.88 -9.95 10.43
CA ASP A 251 24.19 -10.26 9.84
C ASP A 251 24.35 -9.43 8.56
N TYR A 252 24.86 -8.21 8.70
CA TYR A 252 25.27 -7.28 7.64
C TYR A 252 26.31 -7.87 6.64
N GLY A 253 26.58 -9.17 6.67
CA GLY A 253 27.68 -9.84 5.98
C GLY A 253 27.36 -10.43 4.61
N ASN A 254 26.13 -10.34 4.09
CA ASN A 254 25.84 -10.83 2.75
C ASN A 254 26.27 -9.79 1.69
N GLY A 255 27.23 -10.14 0.84
CA GLY A 255 27.82 -9.22 -0.14
C GLY A 255 26.87 -8.70 -1.22
N ASN A 256 25.65 -9.24 -1.28
CA ASN A 256 24.55 -8.84 -2.16
C ASN A 256 23.35 -8.24 -1.42
N ALA A 257 23.39 -8.13 -0.08
CA ALA A 257 22.35 -7.42 0.64
C ALA A 257 22.36 -5.97 0.14
N THR A 258 21.30 -5.57 -0.56
CA THR A 258 21.08 -4.15 -0.75
C THR A 258 20.86 -3.55 0.64
N ALA A 259 21.28 -2.31 0.88
CA ALA A 259 21.07 -1.66 2.17
C ALA A 259 19.58 -1.53 2.58
N LEU A 260 18.66 -2.01 1.74
CA LEU A 260 17.23 -1.91 1.86
C LEU A 260 16.57 -3.22 2.35
N ASP A 261 17.26 -4.36 2.22
CA ASP A 261 16.83 -5.65 2.75
C ASP A 261 17.32 -5.86 4.18
N ASP A 262 16.57 -6.62 4.99
CA ASP A 262 16.89 -6.88 6.41
C ASP A 262 16.98 -5.61 7.27
N ALA A 263 16.06 -4.68 7.02
CA ALA A 263 15.95 -3.43 7.76
C ALA A 263 14.61 -3.37 8.51
N ALA A 264 14.66 -3.13 9.82
CA ALA A 264 13.46 -2.88 10.62
C ALA A 264 12.92 -1.45 10.43
N LEU A 265 13.82 -0.49 10.20
CA LEU A 265 13.48 0.89 9.93
C LEU A 265 14.51 1.49 8.97
N ILE A 266 14.04 2.03 7.86
CA ILE A 266 14.79 2.83 6.90
C ILE A 266 14.23 4.24 6.96
N VAL A 267 15.13 5.21 7.10
CA VAL A 267 14.83 6.64 6.98
C VAL A 267 15.81 7.20 5.97
N ALA A 268 15.31 7.66 4.83
CA ALA A 268 16.16 8.17 3.77
C ALA A 268 15.60 9.47 3.20
N ALA A 269 16.44 10.51 3.17
CA ALA A 269 16.17 11.67 2.34
C ALA A 269 16.29 11.25 0.86
N SER A 270 15.30 11.60 0.05
CA SER A 270 15.31 11.35 -1.40
C SER A 270 16.08 12.46 -2.11
N SER A 271 15.82 12.71 -3.40
CA SER A 271 16.33 13.88 -4.13
C SER A 271 15.80 15.24 -3.64
N ALA A 272 15.16 15.30 -2.47
CA ALA A 272 14.70 16.54 -1.83
C ALA A 272 15.86 17.25 -1.09
N ASP A 273 15.84 18.59 -1.10
CA ASP A 273 16.82 19.42 -0.38
C ASP A 273 16.41 19.70 1.09
N ASN A 274 15.24 19.22 1.51
CA ASN A 274 14.75 19.40 2.88
C ASN A 274 15.46 18.46 3.85
N ALA A 275 15.78 18.93 5.06
CA ALA A 275 16.24 18.04 6.13
C ALA A 275 15.13 17.06 6.55
N MET A 276 15.50 15.83 6.88
CA MET A 276 14.59 14.80 7.41
C MET A 276 14.94 14.47 8.86
N GLN A 277 13.93 14.43 9.72
CA GLN A 277 14.05 13.98 11.10
C GLN A 277 13.03 12.89 11.40
N THR A 278 13.42 11.92 12.21
CA THR A 278 12.50 10.95 12.81
C THR A 278 12.66 10.97 14.32
N THR A 279 11.54 11.07 15.03
CA THR A 279 11.50 11.00 16.49
C THR A 279 10.75 9.73 16.91
N GLY A 280 11.25 9.07 17.96
CA GLY A 280 10.64 7.87 18.54
C GLY A 280 10.57 7.94 20.05
#